data_AF-A0A3G8XTZ2-F1
#
_entry.id   AF-A0A3G8XTZ2-F1
#
_cell.length_a   1.000
_cell.length_b   1.000
_cell.length_c   1.000
_cell.angle_alpha   90.00
_cell.angle_beta   90.00
_cell.angle_gamma   90.00
#
_symmetry.space_group_name_H-M   'P 1'
#
loop_
_entity.id
_entity.type
_entity.pdbx_description
1 polymer ?
#
loop_
_entity_poly.entity_id
_entity_poly.type
_entity_poly.pdbx_seq_one_letter_code
_entity_poly.pdbx_strand_id
1 'polypeptide(L)'
;MSQVFLPVQILYHRGVVHISGYLKESNQLLILGLEQISKYKLTNDPFDNSSYLQHLETELSRRFGITQNINNEVYDIELEFTERTGTFVHKQFWDETQRFERLENGNFLMHLNCGINRELIGWIFQWMSNVKVIKPEILKELVVEKHREIIQIYEDDIELVSNNSFRPA
;
A
#
# COMPACT_ATOMS: atom_id res chain seq x y z
N MET A 1 10.47 -10.91 25.64
CA MET A 1 10.06 -9.57 26.14
C MET A 1 8.64 -9.32 25.65
N SER A 2 7.72 -8.91 26.52
CA SER A 2 6.38 -8.49 26.11
C SER A 2 6.45 -7.04 25.63
N GLN A 3 6.18 -6.78 24.35
CA GLN A 3 6.04 -5.43 23.82
C GLN A 3 4.69 -4.84 24.23
N VAL A 4 4.65 -3.55 24.56
CA VAL A 4 3.38 -2.85 24.85
C VAL A 4 2.89 -2.19 23.57
N PHE A 5 1.74 -2.65 23.06
CA PHE A 5 1.05 -2.05 21.93
C PHE A 5 0.03 -1.02 22.42
N LEU A 6 0.11 0.21 21.92
CA LEU A 6 -0.81 1.31 22.19
C LEU A 6 -1.84 1.37 21.06
N PRO A 7 -3.05 0.77 21.21
CA PRO A 7 -4.04 0.73 20.14
C PRO A 7 -4.70 2.09 19.93
N VAL A 8 -4.74 2.56 18.68
CA VAL A 8 -5.20 3.91 18.33
C VAL A 8 -6.52 3.89 17.56
N GLN A 9 -6.60 3.12 16.47
CA GLN A 9 -7.77 3.11 15.60
C GLN A 9 -8.04 1.71 15.02
N ILE A 10 -9.32 1.40 14.81
CA ILE A 10 -9.74 0.25 14.02
C ILE A 10 -9.91 0.71 12.57
N LEU A 11 -9.28 0.00 11.63
CA LEU A 11 -9.30 0.31 10.20
C LEU A 11 -9.99 -0.83 9.45
N TYR A 12 -10.86 -0.50 8.49
CA TYR A 12 -11.39 -1.49 7.55
C TYR A 12 -10.72 -1.32 6.20
N HIS A 13 -10.06 -2.36 5.71
CA HIS A 13 -9.31 -2.29 4.46
C HIS A 13 -9.36 -3.62 3.71
N ARG A 14 -9.78 -3.57 2.44
CA ARG A 14 -9.88 -4.75 1.54
C ARG A 14 -10.59 -5.97 2.16
N GLY A 15 -11.66 -5.74 2.91
CA GLY A 15 -12.44 -6.81 3.53
C GLY A 15 -11.94 -7.28 4.90
N VAL A 16 -10.85 -6.69 5.42
CA VAL A 16 -10.21 -7.11 6.68
C VAL A 16 -10.28 -5.98 7.71
N VAL A 17 -10.62 -6.34 8.95
CA VAL A 17 -10.60 -5.44 10.10
C VAL A 17 -9.20 -5.46 10.70
N HIS A 18 -8.57 -4.29 10.74
CA HIS A 18 -7.23 -4.10 11.29
C HIS A 18 -7.30 -3.26 12.56
N ILE A 19 -6.31 -3.44 13.43
CA ILE A 19 -6.01 -2.51 14.51
C ILE A 19 -4.68 -1.83 14.23
N SER A 20 -4.68 -0.50 14.25
CA SER A 20 -3.48 0.34 14.15
C SER A 20 -3.09 0.87 15.51
N GLY A 21 -1.79 1.07 15.70
CA GLY A 21 -1.25 1.57 16.95
C GLY A 21 0.27 1.58 16.96
N TYR A 22 0.85 1.89 18.11
CA TYR A 22 2.29 2.08 18.22
C TYR A 22 2.89 1.14 19.25
N LEU A 23 4.08 0.62 18.98
CA LEU A 23 4.89 -0.01 20.02
C LEU A 23 5.41 1.06 20.96
N LYS A 24 5.11 0.95 22.26
CA LYS A 24 5.45 1.95 23.29
C LYS A 24 6.95 2.22 23.36
N GLU A 25 7.77 1.19 23.18
CA GLU A 25 9.22 1.29 23.37
C GLU A 25 9.94 1.90 22.17
N SER A 26 9.47 1.63 20.95
CA SER A 26 10.13 2.08 19.70
C SER A 26 9.39 3.20 18.98
N ASN A 27 8.17 3.55 19.42
CA ASN A 27 7.25 4.43 18.72
C ASN A 27 6.98 3.99 17.26
N GLN A 28 7.10 2.70 16.99
CA GLN A 28 6.89 2.14 15.67
C GLN A 28 5.40 1.92 15.42
N LEU A 29 4.88 2.49 14.33
CA LEU A 29 3.52 2.24 13.85
C LEU A 29 3.39 0.78 13.37
N LEU A 30 2.40 0.07 13.90
CA LEU A 30 1.96 -1.23 13.44
C LEU A 30 0.50 -1.18 13.03
N ILE A 31 0.18 -1.88 11.93
CA ILE A 31 -1.19 -2.14 11.49
C ILE A 31 -1.29 -3.65 11.30
N LEU A 32 -2.10 -4.28 12.14
CA LEU A 32 -2.24 -5.74 12.23
C LEU A 32 -3.67 -6.11 11.87
N GLY A 33 -3.83 -7.20 11.11
CA GLY A 33 -5.15 -7.83 10.98
C GLY A 33 -5.60 -8.29 12.35
N LEU A 34 -6.84 -8.00 12.74
CA LEU A 34 -7.33 -8.33 14.08
C LEU A 34 -7.28 -9.85 14.32
N GLU A 35 -7.46 -10.64 13.26
CA GLU A 35 -7.33 -12.10 13.24
C GLU A 35 -5.91 -12.62 13.51
N GLN A 36 -4.88 -11.79 13.33
CA GLN A 36 -3.48 -12.16 13.59
C GLN A 36 -3.15 -12.11 15.09
N ILE A 37 -3.98 -11.45 15.90
CA ILE A 37 -3.76 -11.32 17.35
C ILE A 37 -4.27 -12.59 18.03
N SER A 38 -3.35 -13.51 18.32
CA SER A 38 -3.68 -14.78 18.99
C SER A 38 -3.79 -14.67 20.51
N LYS A 39 -3.06 -13.74 21.14
CA LYS A 39 -3.02 -13.53 22.59
C LYS A 39 -2.72 -12.07 22.92
N TYR A 40 -3.41 -11.52 23.92
CA TYR A 40 -3.15 -10.20 24.47
C TYR A 40 -3.45 -10.17 25.97
N LYS A 41 -2.91 -9.16 26.67
CA LYS A 41 -3.25 -8.84 28.06
C LYS A 41 -3.42 -7.33 28.17
N LEU A 42 -4.53 -6.90 28.76
CA LEU A 42 -4.75 -5.48 29.05
C LEU A 42 -3.79 -5.04 30.16
N THR A 43 -3.10 -3.93 29.93
CA THR A 43 -2.28 -3.27 30.96
C THR A 43 -3.15 -2.49 31.95
N ASN A 44 -4.31 -2.02 31.51
CA ASN A 44 -5.16 -1.05 32.21
C ASN A 44 -4.45 0.28 32.50
N ASP A 45 -3.36 0.56 31.79
CA ASP A 45 -2.66 1.84 31.84
C ASP A 45 -3.22 2.76 30.75
N PRO A 46 -3.89 3.88 31.11
CA PRO A 46 -4.37 4.84 30.13
C PRO A 46 -3.22 5.59 29.47
N PHE A 47 -3.44 6.05 28.23
CA PHE A 47 -2.52 6.92 27.51
C PHE A 47 -3.30 7.95 26.69
N ASP A 48 -2.69 9.10 26.40
CA ASP A 48 -3.26 10.10 25.50
C ASP A 48 -3.03 9.65 24.05
N ASN A 49 -4.13 9.42 23.31
CA ASN A 49 -4.08 8.93 21.93
C ASN A 49 -4.06 10.07 20.89
N SER A 50 -4.19 11.33 21.30
CA SER A 50 -4.44 12.45 20.37
C SER A 50 -3.29 12.65 19.37
N SER A 51 -2.05 12.68 19.88
CA SER A 51 -0.85 12.83 19.03
C SER A 51 -0.60 11.61 18.14
N TYR A 52 -0.90 10.41 18.65
CA TYR A 52 -0.76 9.16 17.90
C TYR A 52 -1.81 9.07 16.77
N LEU A 53 -3.03 9.50 17.02
CA LEU A 53 -4.08 9.54 16.00
C LEU A 53 -3.72 10.52 14.88
N GLN A 54 -3.26 11.72 15.22
CA GLN A 54 -2.86 12.70 14.21
C GLN A 54 -1.65 12.22 13.38
N HIS A 55 -0.68 11.56 14.02
CA HIS A 55 0.44 10.95 13.30
C HIS A 55 -0.01 9.80 12.40
N LEU A 56 -0.92 8.93 12.87
CA LEU A 56 -1.50 7.86 12.07
C LEU A 56 -2.22 8.39 10.83
N GLU A 57 -3.07 9.42 10.99
CA GLU A 57 -3.79 10.04 9.88
C GLU A 57 -2.83 10.64 8.85
N THR A 58 -1.75 11.29 9.32
CA THR A 58 -0.70 11.84 8.45
C THR A 58 0.06 10.74 7.71
N GLU A 59 0.32 9.61 8.36
CA GLU A 59 1.00 8.47 7.73
C GLU A 59 0.11 7.77 6.69
N LEU A 60 -1.19 7.62 6.98
CA LEU A 60 -2.14 6.95 6.09
C LEU A 60 -2.48 7.78 4.85
N SER A 61 -2.61 9.11 4.97
CA SER A 61 -2.89 9.98 3.81
C SER A 61 -1.77 9.98 2.76
N ARG A 62 -0.57 9.54 3.14
CA ARG A 62 0.59 9.44 2.24
C ARG A 62 0.73 8.05 1.61
N ARG A 63 -0.13 7.09 1.93
CA ARG A 63 -0.01 5.68 1.50
C ARG A 63 -1.09 5.34 0.50
N PHE A 64 -0.75 4.50 -0.48
CA PHE A 64 -1.76 3.77 -1.22
C PHE A 64 -2.22 2.56 -0.38
N GLY A 65 -3.37 2.69 0.29
CA GLY A 65 -3.86 1.69 1.25
C GLY A 65 -3.22 1.85 2.63
N ILE A 66 -2.91 0.75 3.31
CA ILE A 66 -2.46 0.78 4.73
C ILE A 66 -0.99 0.37 4.89
N THR A 67 -0.40 -0.27 3.88
CA THR A 67 0.97 -0.77 3.99
C THR A 67 2.03 0.32 3.92
N GLN A 68 3.13 0.08 4.63
CA GLN A 68 4.26 1.01 4.69
C GLN A 68 4.88 1.25 3.32
N ASN A 69 5.22 2.51 3.06
CA ASN A 69 5.95 2.93 1.87
C ASN A 69 7.41 2.48 1.90
N ILE A 70 8.03 2.37 0.73
CA ILE A 70 9.46 2.03 0.59
C ILE A 70 10.37 3.11 1.18
N ASN A 71 9.88 4.34 1.30
CA ASN A 71 10.55 5.49 1.91
C ASN A 71 9.49 6.52 2.34
N ASN A 72 9.94 7.68 2.84
CA ASN A 72 9.05 8.75 3.31
C ASN A 72 8.58 9.70 2.20
N GLU A 73 8.89 9.42 0.93
CA GLU A 73 8.53 10.30 -0.19
C GLU A 73 7.11 10.04 -0.67
N VAL A 74 6.50 11.07 -1.25
CA VAL A 74 5.23 11.00 -1.99
C VAL A 74 5.53 11.34 -3.43
N TYR A 75 4.92 10.60 -4.35
CA TYR A 75 5.22 10.66 -5.77
C TYR A 75 4.00 11.10 -6.56
N ASP A 76 4.22 11.97 -7.54
CA ASP A 76 3.26 12.16 -8.62
C ASP A 76 3.33 10.95 -9.55
N ILE A 77 2.35 10.08 -9.44
CA ILE A 77 2.24 8.84 -10.20
C ILE A 77 1.30 9.08 -11.38
N GLU A 78 1.67 8.62 -12.57
CA GLU A 78 0.75 8.49 -13.70
C GLU A 78 0.73 7.06 -14.23
N LEU A 79 -0.48 6.57 -14.46
CA LEU A 79 -0.75 5.25 -14.99
C LEU A 79 -1.66 5.37 -16.21
N GLU A 80 -1.22 4.85 -17.35
CA GLU A 80 -2.06 4.74 -18.54
C GLU A 80 -2.80 3.41 -18.54
N PHE A 81 -4.12 3.46 -18.67
CA PHE A 81 -5.00 2.30 -18.79
C PHE A 81 -5.60 2.22 -20.18
N THR A 82 -5.71 1.01 -20.73
CA THR A 82 -6.45 0.78 -21.98
C THR A 82 -7.89 1.26 -21.84
N GLU A 83 -8.50 1.78 -22.92
CA GLU A 83 -9.87 2.34 -22.91
C GLU A 83 -10.89 1.50 -22.11
N ARG A 84 -10.94 0.18 -22.37
CA ARG A 84 -11.88 -0.73 -21.72
C ARG A 84 -11.63 -0.84 -20.21
N THR A 85 -10.37 -0.94 -19.81
CA THR A 85 -9.98 -1.08 -18.40
C THR A 85 -10.15 0.24 -17.66
N GLY A 86 -9.70 1.35 -18.26
CA GLY A 86 -9.88 2.71 -17.73
C GLY A 86 -11.36 3.07 -17.51
N THR A 87 -12.26 2.61 -18.39
CA THR A 87 -13.71 2.79 -18.22
C THR A 87 -14.25 2.18 -16.92
N PHE A 88 -13.65 1.08 -16.46
CA PHE A 88 -13.98 0.48 -15.17
C PHE A 88 -13.25 1.19 -14.03
N VAL A 89 -11.93 1.36 -14.16
CA VAL A 89 -11.05 1.87 -13.09
C VAL A 89 -11.47 3.28 -12.64
N HIS A 90 -11.81 4.20 -13.55
CA HIS A 90 -12.15 5.58 -13.17
C HIS A 90 -13.47 5.70 -12.39
N LYS A 91 -14.32 4.66 -12.38
CA LYS A 91 -15.61 4.66 -11.66
C LYS A 91 -15.50 4.21 -10.21
N GLN A 92 -14.32 3.73 -9.80
CA GLN A 92 -14.08 3.23 -8.46
C GLN A 92 -13.26 4.24 -7.66
N PHE A 93 -13.34 4.14 -6.33
CA PHE A 93 -12.50 4.91 -5.42
C PHE A 93 -11.29 4.06 -5.01
N TRP A 94 -10.09 4.55 -5.31
CA TRP A 94 -8.82 3.90 -5.00
C TRP A 94 -7.99 4.73 -4.03
N ASP A 95 -8.00 6.05 -4.24
CA ASP A 95 -7.21 7.02 -3.48
C ASP A 95 -7.91 8.38 -3.55
N GLU A 96 -7.75 9.21 -2.51
CA GLU A 96 -8.38 10.53 -2.45
C GLU A 96 -7.81 11.52 -3.48
N THR A 97 -6.56 11.33 -3.90
CA THR A 97 -5.86 12.19 -4.85
C THR A 97 -6.12 11.83 -6.31
N GLN A 98 -6.89 10.75 -6.57
CA GLN A 98 -7.05 10.24 -7.91
C GLN A 98 -7.73 11.25 -8.84
N ARG A 99 -7.14 11.44 -10.02
CA ARG A 99 -7.76 12.18 -11.13
C ARG A 99 -7.56 11.42 -12.42
N PHE A 100 -8.49 11.58 -13.35
CA PHE A 100 -8.45 10.89 -14.64
C PHE A 100 -8.61 11.90 -15.78
N GLU A 101 -7.86 11.67 -16.84
CA GLU A 101 -8.02 12.31 -18.14
C GLU A 101 -8.14 11.24 -19.22
N ARG A 102 -8.87 11.58 -20.29
CA ARG A 102 -8.97 10.70 -21.46
C ARG A 102 -7.96 11.18 -22.51
N LEU A 103 -7.14 10.26 -22.98
CA LEU A 103 -6.13 10.50 -24.00
C LEU A 103 -6.75 10.45 -25.40
N GLU A 104 -6.07 11.03 -26.38
CA GLU A 104 -6.53 11.09 -27.78
C GLU A 104 -6.76 9.69 -28.40
N ASN A 105 -5.98 8.69 -27.98
CA ASN A 105 -6.11 7.31 -28.40
C ASN A 105 -7.28 6.56 -27.72
N GLY A 106 -8.05 7.23 -26.86
CA GLY A 106 -9.18 6.65 -26.12
C GLY A 106 -8.81 6.04 -24.76
N ASN A 107 -7.52 5.87 -24.45
CA ASN A 107 -7.04 5.39 -23.17
C ASN A 107 -7.30 6.41 -22.05
N PHE A 108 -7.13 5.97 -20.81
CA PHE A 108 -7.25 6.81 -19.62
C PHE A 108 -5.89 7.00 -18.98
N LEU A 109 -5.51 8.23 -18.68
CA LEU A 109 -4.39 8.52 -17.79
C LEU A 109 -4.94 8.81 -16.40
N MET A 110 -4.57 7.97 -15.44
CA MET A 110 -4.83 8.17 -14.03
C MET A 110 -3.64 8.90 -13.42
N HIS A 111 -3.90 9.89 -12.56
CA HIS A 111 -2.88 10.47 -11.70
C HIS A 111 -3.18 10.17 -10.24
N LEU A 112 -2.13 9.99 -9.46
CA LEU A 112 -2.15 9.76 -8.02
C LEU A 112 -1.02 10.57 -7.37
N ASN A 113 -1.21 10.97 -6.11
CA ASN A 113 -0.18 11.59 -5.28
C ASN A 113 -0.09 10.79 -3.97
N CYS A 114 0.75 9.73 -3.97
CA CYS A 114 0.94 8.86 -2.81
C CYS A 114 2.34 8.24 -2.82
N GLY A 115 2.71 7.60 -1.71
CA GLY A 115 3.95 6.84 -1.61
C GLY A 115 3.87 5.49 -2.31
N ILE A 116 5.04 4.96 -2.67
CA ILE A 116 5.14 3.64 -3.32
C ILE A 116 5.24 2.57 -2.24
N ASN A 117 4.35 1.57 -2.32
CA ASN A 117 4.33 0.43 -1.41
C ASN A 117 3.92 -0.86 -2.16
N ARG A 118 3.92 -1.98 -1.44
CA ARG A 118 3.54 -3.29 -2.00
C ARG A 118 2.10 -3.32 -2.51
N GLU A 119 1.21 -2.54 -1.91
CA GLU A 119 -0.20 -2.52 -2.27
C GLU A 119 -0.46 -1.81 -3.59
N LEU A 120 0.25 -0.72 -3.86
CA LEU A 120 0.20 -0.02 -5.15
C LEU A 120 0.68 -0.95 -6.27
N ILE A 121 1.83 -1.60 -6.10
CA ILE A 121 2.39 -2.49 -7.12
C ILE A 121 1.49 -3.70 -7.36
N GLY A 122 1.00 -4.34 -6.28
CA GLY A 122 0.04 -5.43 -6.40
C GLY A 122 -1.27 -5.00 -7.07
N TRP A 123 -1.73 -3.78 -6.79
CA TRP A 123 -2.91 -3.21 -7.45
C TRP A 123 -2.68 -2.92 -8.94
N ILE A 124 -1.49 -2.45 -9.34
CA ILE A 124 -1.11 -2.31 -10.75
C ILE A 124 -1.19 -3.68 -11.44
N PHE A 125 -0.64 -4.73 -10.83
CA PHE A 125 -0.60 -6.08 -11.43
C PHE A 125 -1.99 -6.69 -11.64
N GLN A 126 -2.97 -6.31 -10.82
CA GLN A 126 -4.36 -6.74 -10.99
C GLN A 126 -4.91 -6.45 -12.40
N TRP A 127 -4.38 -5.42 -13.08
CA TRP A 127 -4.80 -5.01 -14.41
C TRP A 127 -3.99 -5.63 -15.55
N MET A 128 -2.99 -6.47 -15.23
CA MET A 128 -2.17 -7.19 -16.20
C MET A 128 -1.55 -6.24 -17.25
N SER A 129 -1.54 -6.63 -18.52
CA SER A 129 -1.04 -5.82 -19.63
C SER A 129 -1.94 -4.64 -20.05
N ASN A 130 -2.99 -4.33 -19.27
CA ASN A 130 -3.91 -3.22 -19.56
C ASN A 130 -3.57 -1.92 -18.83
N VAL A 131 -2.49 -1.92 -18.05
CA VAL A 131 -1.97 -0.74 -17.36
C VAL A 131 -0.48 -0.59 -17.66
N LYS A 132 -0.03 0.66 -17.72
CA LYS A 132 1.38 1.02 -17.87
C LYS A 132 1.73 2.14 -16.91
N VAL A 133 2.85 1.99 -16.20
CA VAL A 133 3.44 3.09 -15.43
C VAL A 133 4.10 4.08 -16.37
N ILE A 134 3.69 5.35 -16.29
CA ILE A 134 4.28 6.46 -17.04
C ILE A 134 5.30 7.20 -16.17
N LYS A 135 4.95 7.47 -14.90
CA LYS A 135 5.85 8.07 -13.90
C LYS A 135 5.44 7.65 -12.47
N PRO A 136 6.34 7.76 -11.47
CA PRO A 136 7.77 8.10 -11.58
C PRO A 136 8.61 6.93 -12.10
N GLU A 137 9.85 7.20 -12.52
CA GLU A 137 10.74 6.15 -13.06
C GLU A 137 11.03 5.06 -12.01
N ILE A 138 11.20 5.42 -10.73
CA ILE A 138 11.38 4.45 -9.64
C ILE A 138 10.21 3.44 -9.56
N LEU A 139 8.97 3.88 -9.77
CA LEU A 139 7.81 2.97 -9.78
C LEU A 139 7.86 2.03 -11.00
N LYS A 140 8.24 2.57 -12.15
CA LYS A 140 8.39 1.79 -13.39
C LYS A 140 9.50 0.75 -13.25
N GLU A 141 10.65 1.12 -12.70
CA GLU A 141 11.77 0.20 -12.41
C GLU A 141 11.33 -0.94 -11.47
N LEU A 142 10.68 -0.61 -10.36
CA LEU A 142 10.15 -1.60 -9.41
C LEU A 142 9.13 -2.56 -10.06
N VAL A 143 8.22 -2.01 -10.86
CA VAL A 143 7.25 -2.83 -11.61
C VAL A 143 7.96 -3.78 -12.57
N VAL A 144 8.94 -3.29 -13.33
CA VAL A 144 9.70 -4.11 -14.28
C VAL A 144 10.53 -5.18 -13.56
N GLU A 145 11.21 -4.83 -12.47
CA GLU A 145 11.99 -5.76 -11.66
C GLU A 145 11.11 -6.90 -11.13
N LYS A 146 9.95 -6.58 -10.56
CA LYS A 146 9.00 -7.58 -10.06
C LYS A 146 8.44 -8.46 -11.17
N HIS A 147 8.19 -7.93 -12.36
CA HIS A 147 7.81 -8.78 -13.51
C HIS A 147 8.92 -9.74 -13.90
N ARG A 148 10.19 -9.31 -13.89
CA ARG A 148 11.33 -10.20 -14.16
C ARG A 148 11.47 -11.30 -13.12
N GLU A 149 11.33 -10.96 -11.84
CA GLU A 149 11.31 -11.97 -10.76
C GLU A 149 10.19 -13.00 -10.99
N ILE A 150 8.99 -12.54 -11.32
CA ILE A 150 7.84 -13.42 -11.59
C ILE A 150 8.12 -14.33 -12.80
N ILE A 151 8.63 -13.77 -13.90
CA ILE A 151 9.00 -14.55 -15.09
C ILE A 151 10.03 -15.61 -14.72
N GLN A 152 11.09 -15.23 -13.99
CA GLN A 152 12.14 -16.15 -13.59
C GLN A 152 11.62 -17.29 -12.73
N ILE A 153 10.72 -17.00 -11.77
CA ILE A 153 10.08 -18.03 -10.94
C ILE A 153 9.41 -19.10 -11.81
N TYR A 154 8.73 -18.71 -12.89
CA TYR A 154 8.06 -19.64 -13.79
C TYR A 154 9.02 -20.35 -14.75
N GLU A 155 10.04 -19.65 -15.27
CA GLU A 155 11.01 -20.22 -16.22
C GLU A 155 11.92 -21.25 -15.53
N ASP A 156 12.33 -20.98 -14.30
CA ASP A 156 13.28 -21.79 -13.54
C ASP A 156 12.59 -22.75 -12.53
N ASP A 157 11.25 -22.74 -12.45
CA ASP A 157 10.43 -23.50 -11.48
C ASP A 157 10.91 -23.30 -10.03
N ILE A 158 11.14 -22.04 -9.65
CA ILE A 158 11.71 -21.67 -8.35
C ILE A 158 10.70 -21.92 -7.23
N GLU A 159 11.11 -22.64 -6.19
CA GLU A 159 10.31 -22.80 -4.98
C GLU A 159 10.03 -21.45 -4.31
N LEU A 160 8.75 -21.18 -4.06
CA LEU A 160 8.33 -19.92 -3.46
C LEU A 160 8.68 -19.88 -1.97
N VAL A 161 9.37 -18.81 -1.58
CA VAL A 161 9.56 -18.43 -0.19
C VAL A 161 8.84 -17.11 0.10
N SER A 162 8.26 -17.00 1.30
CA SER A 162 7.58 -15.77 1.72
C SER A 162 8.58 -14.62 1.72
N ASN A 163 8.43 -13.70 0.76
CA ASN A 163 9.22 -12.48 0.67
C ASN A 163 8.31 -11.25 0.85
N ASN A 164 8.85 -10.20 1.46
CA ASN A 164 8.24 -8.89 1.43
C ASN A 164 9.35 -7.88 1.14
N SER A 165 9.74 -7.82 -0.13
CA SER A 165 10.82 -6.97 -0.66
C SER A 165 10.57 -5.47 -0.50
N PHE A 166 9.39 -5.07 0.00
CA PHE A 166 9.01 -3.67 0.21
C PHE A 166 9.12 -3.24 1.66
N ARG A 167 9.51 -4.13 2.59
CA ARG A 167 9.85 -3.72 3.94
C ARG A 167 11.19 -2.97 3.91
N PRO A 168 11.27 -1.76 4.49
CA PRO A 168 12.57 -1.15 4.77
C PRO A 168 13.44 -2.12 5.57
N ALA A 169 14.74 -2.16 5.24
CA ALA A 169 15.74 -2.96 5.95
C ALA A 169 15.85 -2.54 7.42
#